data_AF-A0A220S7I3-F1
#
_entry.id   AF-A0A220S7I3-F1
#
_cell.length_a   1.000
_cell.length_b   1.000
_cell.length_c   1.000
_cell.angle_alpha   90.00
_cell.angle_beta   90.00
_cell.angle_gamma   90.00
#
_symmetry.space_group_name_H-M   'P 1'
#
loop_
_entity.id
_entity.type
_entity.pdbx_description
1 polymer ?
#
loop_
_entity_poly.entity_id
_entity_poly.type
_entity_poly.pdbx_seq_one_letter_code
_entity_poly.pdbx_strand_id
1 'polypeptide(L)'
;MRKFLHLVKEGSVFAYGALAGKKIELTTGSINRSIFSLAIPMVMELVMESVFVSINLLIIAKLGDKVLGLVGITDNYITFANAIAIGLGIAAATLIARRAGEKDKEGMSRTAHYIILLAAGFALLIGGLSFIFASEIISFLGIKPDIVTHGLLFSKLVFLSIGLVILRLSINGLFRGAGDAALAMQSLWLCHISSMVFAVIFVFGIGFIPAYGLMGLAYATVLSRLLAVLYQFFILLSGKTSINILVKFHYDLPLIKKILKITFGGLVQYIIPASSWLIMVKIIATFGTTALAGYIIAQRIASVATMPAWGIGNAAGVLTGQNLGAGNPDRAEKTVWRAGGINMTYLVAVALFWQLAAEHVVTFFTKESEVARYAVQYIHVVSMAYLLLGFTMVISRALNAAGNIMQVTLLYMIMFYVIQLPLAYLLGVRFHWELKGIFTAIVSSEIVLAVLFLMIFKNGKWKTIKI
;
A
#
# COMPACT_ATOMS: atom_id res chain seq x y z
N MET A 1 -21.36 12.60 31.04
CA MET A 1 -21.85 12.99 29.70
C MET A 1 -21.13 14.20 29.09
N ARG A 2 -21.07 15.38 29.73
CA ARG A 2 -20.40 16.59 29.18
C ARG A 2 -18.91 16.41 28.82
N LYS A 3 -18.13 15.74 29.68
CA LYS A 3 -16.70 15.46 29.43
C LYS A 3 -16.48 14.54 28.22
N PHE A 4 -17.37 13.57 28.02
CA PHE A 4 -17.35 12.68 26.85
C PHE A 4 -17.70 13.43 25.56
N LEU A 5 -18.76 14.24 25.58
CA LEU A 5 -19.14 15.08 24.43
C LEU A 5 -18.06 16.10 24.07
N HIS A 6 -17.37 16.67 25.06
CA HIS A 6 -16.22 17.55 24.83
C HIS A 6 -15.07 16.81 24.14
N LEU A 7 -14.69 15.63 24.64
CA LEU A 7 -13.66 14.78 24.04
C LEU A 7 -14.01 14.36 22.60
N VAL A 8 -15.27 14.02 22.34
CA VAL A 8 -15.75 13.69 20.99
C VAL A 8 -15.67 14.91 20.07
N LYS A 9 -16.08 16.09 20.55
CA LYS A 9 -16.01 17.34 19.77
C LYS A 9 -14.56 17.76 19.48
N GLU A 10 -13.67 17.67 20.45
CA GLU A 10 -12.25 17.96 20.23
C GLU A 10 -11.61 16.95 19.27
N GLY A 11 -11.94 15.67 19.41
CA GLY A 11 -11.48 14.61 18.52
C GLY A 11 -11.95 14.82 17.08
N SER A 12 -13.23 15.18 16.88
CA SER A 12 -13.78 15.43 15.54
C SER A 12 -13.20 16.67 14.89
N VAL A 13 -13.00 17.77 15.64
CA VAL A 13 -12.33 18.98 15.16
C VAL A 13 -10.88 18.68 14.77
N PHE A 14 -10.16 17.89 15.57
CA PHE A 14 -8.80 17.48 15.26
C PHE A 14 -8.74 16.60 14.00
N ALA A 15 -9.63 15.61 13.89
CA ALA A 15 -9.70 14.74 12.72
C ALA A 15 -10.02 15.54 11.45
N TYR A 16 -10.97 16.48 11.51
CA TYR A 16 -11.26 17.38 10.41
C TYR A 16 -10.05 18.24 10.04
N GLY A 17 -9.34 18.79 11.04
CA GLY A 17 -8.10 19.54 10.81
C GLY A 17 -7.03 18.69 10.13
N ALA A 18 -6.88 17.42 10.50
CA ALA A 18 -5.95 16.49 9.86
C ALA A 18 -6.33 16.23 8.40
N LEU A 19 -7.61 15.99 8.10
CA LEU A 19 -8.13 15.81 6.74
C LEU A 19 -7.99 17.07 5.89
N ALA A 20 -8.16 18.24 6.50
CA ALA A 20 -7.97 19.54 5.86
C ALA A 20 -6.50 19.92 5.66
N GLY A 21 -5.55 19.13 6.16
CA GLY A 21 -4.11 19.39 6.02
C GLY A 21 -3.57 20.48 6.94
N LYS A 22 -4.15 20.66 8.13
CA LYS A 22 -3.64 21.60 9.14
C LYS A 22 -2.22 21.19 9.56
N LYS A 23 -1.24 22.07 9.32
CA LYS A 23 0.16 21.83 9.68
C LYS A 23 0.35 21.77 11.19
N ILE A 24 1.09 20.77 11.64
CA ILE A 24 1.47 20.56 13.05
C ILE A 24 2.96 20.23 13.06
N GLU A 25 3.69 20.76 14.04
CA GLU A 25 5.10 20.40 14.23
C GLU A 25 5.20 18.94 14.69
N LEU A 26 5.89 18.11 13.90
CA LEU A 26 5.95 16.66 14.11
C LEU A 26 7.14 16.23 14.96
N THR A 27 8.17 17.08 15.05
CA THR A 27 9.39 16.84 15.82
C THR A 27 9.28 17.28 17.28
N THR A 28 8.26 18.09 17.62
CA THR A 28 8.01 18.59 18.98
C THR A 28 6.55 18.38 19.40
N GLY A 29 6.22 18.66 20.67
CA GLY A 29 4.85 18.53 21.19
C GLY A 29 4.39 17.08 21.42
N SER A 30 3.07 16.84 21.34
CA SER A 30 2.46 15.55 21.68
C SER A 30 2.60 14.51 20.57
N ILE A 31 3.28 13.41 20.87
CA ILE A 31 3.46 12.25 19.98
C ILE A 31 2.11 11.73 19.47
N ASN A 32 1.09 11.65 20.34
CA ASN A 32 -0.24 11.15 19.94
C ASN A 32 -0.88 12.04 18.87
N ARG A 33 -0.80 13.37 19.03
CA ARG A 33 -1.33 14.29 18.01
C ARG A 33 -0.58 14.13 16.70
N SER A 34 0.75 14.03 16.73
CA SER A 34 1.56 13.80 15.53
C SER A 34 1.22 12.47 14.84
N ILE A 35 0.97 11.40 15.60
CA ILE A 35 0.52 10.10 15.05
C ILE A 35 -0.82 10.27 14.34
N PHE A 36 -1.84 10.79 15.04
CA PHE A 36 -3.18 10.86 14.48
C PHE A 36 -3.31 11.87 13.33
N SER A 37 -2.54 12.96 13.32
CA SER A 37 -2.56 13.92 12.20
C SER A 37 -2.09 13.31 10.88
N LEU A 38 -1.17 12.35 10.95
CA LEU A 38 -0.67 11.63 9.76
C LEU A 38 -1.48 10.36 9.49
N ALA A 39 -1.83 9.61 10.53
CA ALA A 39 -2.52 8.34 10.39
C ALA A 39 -3.92 8.54 9.79
N ILE A 40 -4.69 9.55 10.22
CA ILE A 40 -6.07 9.75 9.74
C ILE A 40 -6.12 9.89 8.21
N PRO A 41 -5.38 10.81 7.55
CA PRO A 41 -5.35 10.86 6.09
C PRO A 41 -4.85 9.57 5.43
N MET A 42 -3.82 8.93 5.99
CA MET A 42 -3.26 7.68 5.42
C MET A 42 -4.23 6.49 5.54
N VAL A 43 -5.07 6.43 6.57
CA VAL A 43 -6.13 5.41 6.68
C VAL A 43 -7.23 5.70 5.66
N MET A 44 -7.61 6.97 5.51
CA MET A 44 -8.61 7.39 4.54
C MET A 44 -8.16 7.17 3.08
N GLU A 45 -6.86 7.20 2.81
CA GLU A 45 -6.28 6.73 1.54
C GLU A 45 -6.62 5.25 1.29
N LEU A 46 -6.31 4.37 2.25
CA LEU A 46 -6.51 2.93 2.13
C LEU A 46 -8.00 2.55 2.03
N VAL A 47 -8.85 3.25 2.78
CA VAL A 47 -10.31 3.08 2.69
C VAL A 47 -10.81 3.44 1.29
N MET A 48 -10.37 4.56 0.72
CA MET A 48 -10.75 4.97 -0.63
C MET A 48 -10.25 3.98 -1.69
N GLU A 49 -9.03 3.47 -1.55
CA GLU A 49 -8.51 2.39 -2.41
C GLU A 49 -9.42 1.16 -2.38
N SER A 50 -9.87 0.74 -1.19
CA SER A 50 -10.78 -0.40 -1.03
C SER A 50 -12.14 -0.17 -1.69
N VAL A 51 -12.72 1.01 -1.49
CA VAL A 51 -13.99 1.42 -2.11
C VAL A 51 -13.85 1.42 -3.63
N PHE A 52 -12.79 2.04 -4.14
CA PHE A 52 -12.47 2.09 -5.56
C PHE A 52 -12.39 0.70 -6.18
N VAL A 53 -11.59 -0.21 -5.60
CA VAL A 53 -11.44 -1.58 -6.11
C VAL A 53 -12.79 -2.29 -6.18
N SER A 54 -13.63 -2.11 -5.15
CA SER A 54 -14.93 -2.78 -5.07
C SER A 54 -15.93 -2.24 -6.10
N ILE A 55 -16.03 -0.91 -6.26
CA ILE A 55 -16.91 -0.27 -7.25
C ILE A 55 -16.43 -0.59 -8.67
N ASN A 56 -15.12 -0.52 -8.92
CA ASN A 56 -14.54 -0.81 -10.22
C ASN A 56 -14.83 -2.27 -10.63
N LEU A 57 -14.71 -3.23 -9.70
CA LEU A 57 -15.06 -4.63 -9.95
C LEU A 57 -16.53 -4.79 -10.36
N LEU A 58 -17.46 -4.07 -9.72
CA LEU A 58 -18.89 -4.10 -10.09
C LEU A 58 -19.14 -3.54 -11.49
N ILE A 59 -18.43 -2.48 -11.90
CA ILE A 59 -18.54 -1.92 -13.26
C ILE A 59 -18.00 -2.93 -14.28
N ILE A 60 -16.83 -3.52 -14.02
CA ILE A 60 -16.22 -4.53 -14.89
C ILE A 60 -17.13 -5.76 -15.03
N ALA A 61 -17.72 -6.24 -13.94
CA ALA A 61 -18.62 -7.39 -13.95
C ALA A 61 -19.84 -7.18 -14.86
N LYS A 62 -20.34 -5.94 -14.98
CA LYS A 62 -21.45 -5.60 -15.90
C LYS A 62 -21.08 -5.70 -17.38
N LEU A 63 -19.79 -5.71 -17.73
CA LEU A 63 -19.32 -5.90 -19.11
C LEU A 63 -19.15 -7.38 -19.50
N GLY A 64 -19.36 -8.30 -18.56
CA GLY A 64 -19.34 -9.74 -18.78
C GLY A 64 -18.02 -10.43 -18.45
N ASP A 65 -18.07 -11.75 -18.27
CA ASP A 65 -16.98 -12.56 -17.71
C ASP A 65 -15.69 -12.52 -18.52
N LYS A 66 -15.81 -12.41 -19.86
CA LYS A 66 -14.64 -12.29 -20.75
C LYS A 66 -13.85 -11.00 -20.47
N VAL A 67 -14.55 -9.90 -20.22
CA VAL A 67 -13.92 -8.61 -19.88
C VAL A 67 -13.31 -8.67 -18.49
N LEU A 68 -14.00 -9.28 -17.52
CA LEU A 68 -13.48 -9.48 -16.17
C LEU A 68 -12.16 -10.27 -16.18
N GLY A 69 -12.09 -11.37 -16.94
CA GLY A 69 -10.87 -12.17 -17.09
C GLY A 69 -9.70 -11.38 -17.69
N LEU A 70 -9.96 -10.63 -18.77
CA LEU A 70 -8.96 -9.76 -19.40
C LEU A 70 -8.41 -8.72 -18.41
N VAL A 71 -9.31 -7.98 -17.75
CA VAL A 71 -8.93 -6.91 -16.81
C VAL A 71 -8.13 -7.50 -15.64
N GLY A 72 -8.57 -8.62 -15.07
CA GLY A 72 -7.87 -9.29 -13.98
C GLY A 72 -6.43 -9.69 -14.33
N ILE A 73 -6.21 -10.21 -15.54
CA ILE A 73 -4.85 -10.56 -16.01
C ILE A 73 -4.01 -9.30 -16.21
N THR A 74 -4.56 -8.23 -16.79
CA THR A 74 -3.83 -6.97 -16.94
C THR A 74 -3.49 -6.33 -15.59
N ASP A 75 -4.37 -6.42 -14.60
CA ASP A 75 -4.16 -5.89 -13.25
C ASP A 75 -3.05 -6.66 -12.50
N ASN A 76 -2.92 -7.96 -12.73
CA ASN A 76 -1.79 -8.74 -12.20
C ASN A 76 -0.45 -8.19 -12.70
N TYR A 77 -0.34 -7.90 -13.99
CA TYR A 77 0.87 -7.28 -14.56
C TYR A 77 1.15 -5.90 -13.95
N ILE A 78 0.13 -5.04 -13.86
CA ILE A 78 0.25 -3.70 -13.26
C ILE A 78 0.71 -3.79 -11.80
N THR A 79 0.23 -4.78 -11.05
CA THR A 79 0.64 -5.00 -9.66
C THR A 79 2.15 -5.20 -9.55
N PHE A 80 2.75 -6.03 -10.40
CA PHE A 80 4.21 -6.20 -10.43
C PHE A 80 4.93 -4.95 -10.94
N ALA A 81 4.39 -4.28 -11.97
CA ALA A 81 4.96 -3.04 -12.47
C ALA A 81 4.96 -1.92 -11.41
N ASN A 82 3.99 -1.91 -10.48
CA ASN A 82 3.92 -0.96 -9.37
C ASN A 82 5.03 -1.15 -8.33
N ALA A 83 5.79 -2.25 -8.35
CA ALA A 83 6.87 -2.49 -7.39
C ALA A 83 7.93 -1.37 -7.42
N ILE A 84 8.26 -0.86 -8.62
CA ILE A 84 9.19 0.27 -8.78
C ILE A 84 8.60 1.56 -8.21
N ALA A 85 7.30 1.80 -8.42
CA ALA A 85 6.59 2.97 -7.94
C ALA A 85 6.56 3.01 -6.40
N ILE A 86 6.35 1.85 -5.79
CA ILE A 86 6.37 1.67 -4.34
C ILE A 86 7.79 1.84 -3.80
N GLY A 87 8.79 1.27 -4.47
CA GLY A 87 10.20 1.47 -4.13
C GLY A 87 10.60 2.95 -4.11
N LEU A 88 10.25 3.69 -5.16
CA LEU A 88 10.50 5.14 -5.25
C LEU A 88 9.71 5.90 -4.20
N GLY A 89 8.44 5.53 -3.95
CA GLY A 89 7.62 6.12 -2.90
C GLY A 89 8.22 5.95 -1.49
N ILE A 90 8.82 4.77 -1.21
CA ILE A 90 9.55 4.52 0.04
C ILE A 90 10.81 5.39 0.10
N ALA A 91 11.57 5.49 -0.99
CA ALA A 91 12.74 6.36 -1.08
C ALA A 91 12.38 7.82 -0.78
N ALA A 92 11.30 8.28 -1.40
CA ALA A 92 10.76 9.61 -1.24
C ALA A 92 10.35 9.90 0.19
N ALA A 93 9.49 9.06 0.77
CA ALA A 93 9.03 9.25 2.15
C ALA A 93 10.20 9.24 3.13
N THR A 94 11.17 8.34 2.95
CA THR A 94 12.31 8.15 3.84
C THR A 94 13.29 9.33 3.80
N LEU A 95 13.74 9.72 2.61
CA LEU A 95 14.73 10.79 2.46
C LEU A 95 14.12 12.17 2.73
N ILE A 96 12.89 12.44 2.27
CA ILE A 96 12.22 13.73 2.56
C ILE A 96 11.89 13.83 4.05
N ALA A 97 11.43 12.77 4.71
CA ALA A 97 11.22 12.81 6.17
C ALA A 97 12.52 13.14 6.90
N ARG A 98 13.65 12.55 6.48
CA ARG A 98 14.95 12.88 7.08
C ARG A 98 15.28 14.38 6.95
N ARG A 99 15.23 14.90 5.73
CA ARG A 99 15.55 16.30 5.41
C ARG A 99 14.58 17.29 6.05
N ALA A 100 13.30 16.94 6.14
CA ALA A 100 12.28 17.72 6.84
C ALA A 100 12.60 17.82 8.34
N GLY A 101 13.02 16.72 8.96
CA GLY A 101 13.49 16.70 10.34
C GLY A 101 14.73 17.56 10.59
N GLU A 102 15.68 17.53 9.65
CA GLU A 102 16.89 18.36 9.65
C GLU A 102 16.60 19.85 9.40
N LYS A 103 15.36 20.18 9.00
CA LYS A 103 14.95 21.51 8.50
C LYS A 103 15.74 21.97 7.26
N ASP A 104 16.29 21.02 6.52
CA ASP A 104 17.10 21.22 5.31
C ASP A 104 16.19 21.37 4.08
N LYS A 105 15.71 22.61 3.84
CA LYS A 105 14.81 22.91 2.71
C LYS A 105 15.46 22.70 1.35
N GLU A 106 16.75 22.98 1.24
CA GLU A 106 17.49 22.81 0.00
C GLU A 106 17.69 21.32 -0.32
N GLY A 107 18.10 20.53 0.67
CA GLY A 107 18.22 19.08 0.53
C GLY A 107 16.88 18.39 0.27
N MET A 108 15.78 18.84 0.88
CA MET A 108 14.42 18.38 0.52
C MET A 108 14.11 18.64 -0.95
N SER A 109 14.36 19.86 -1.41
CA SER A 109 14.06 20.30 -2.77
C SER A 109 14.89 19.54 -3.82
N ARG A 110 16.20 19.38 -3.56
CA ARG A 110 17.12 18.60 -4.40
C ARG A 110 16.72 17.13 -4.46
N THR A 111 16.38 16.53 -3.32
CA THR A 111 15.94 15.13 -3.23
C THR A 111 14.64 14.91 -3.99
N ALA A 112 13.67 15.81 -3.82
CA ALA A 112 12.40 15.76 -4.54
C ALA A 112 12.58 15.87 -6.06
N HIS A 113 13.44 16.78 -6.52
CA HIS A 113 13.78 16.94 -7.93
C HIS A 113 14.31 15.62 -8.52
N TYR A 114 15.27 14.96 -7.86
CA TYR A 114 15.81 13.69 -8.33
C TYR A 114 14.80 12.54 -8.32
N ILE A 115 13.94 12.47 -7.30
CA ILE A 115 12.88 11.46 -7.26
C ILE A 115 11.91 11.64 -8.42
N ILE A 116 11.49 12.87 -8.72
CA ILE A 116 10.59 13.16 -9.83
C ILE A 116 11.27 12.84 -11.16
N LEU A 117 12.55 13.21 -11.33
CA LEU A 117 13.33 12.90 -12.53
C LEU A 117 13.46 11.39 -12.76
N LEU A 118 13.81 10.63 -11.72
CA LEU A 118 13.90 9.18 -11.79
C LEU A 118 12.51 8.55 -12.04
N ALA A 119 11.47 9.03 -11.37
CA ALA A 119 10.11 8.57 -11.58
C ALA A 119 9.64 8.83 -13.01
N ALA A 120 9.96 9.99 -13.60
CA ALA A 120 9.67 10.30 -15.00
C ALA A 120 10.46 9.39 -15.95
N GLY A 121 11.74 9.15 -15.68
CA GLY A 121 12.57 8.21 -16.44
C GLY A 121 12.01 6.78 -16.42
N PHE A 122 11.67 6.27 -15.24
CA PHE A 122 11.04 4.95 -15.11
C PHE A 122 9.62 4.92 -15.69
N ALA A 123 8.87 6.02 -15.62
CA ALA A 123 7.55 6.12 -16.23
C ALA A 123 7.62 5.99 -17.75
N LEU A 124 8.55 6.69 -18.39
CA LEU A 124 8.78 6.58 -19.83
C LEU A 124 9.29 5.19 -20.22
N LEU A 125 10.27 4.67 -19.47
CA LEU A 125 10.85 3.36 -19.75
C LEU A 125 9.81 2.24 -19.58
N ILE A 126 9.20 2.12 -18.41
CA ILE A 126 8.31 1.00 -18.08
C ILE A 126 6.96 1.16 -18.76
N GLY A 127 6.37 2.37 -18.74
CA GLY A 127 5.12 2.63 -19.45
C GLY A 127 5.26 2.48 -20.96
N GLY A 128 6.35 3.01 -21.54
CA GLY A 128 6.64 2.90 -22.97
C GLY A 128 6.92 1.46 -23.41
N LEU A 129 7.79 0.74 -22.70
CA LEU A 129 8.05 -0.68 -22.99
C LEU A 129 6.79 -1.52 -22.84
N SER A 130 5.99 -1.30 -21.79
CA SER A 130 4.75 -2.04 -21.60
C SER A 130 3.72 -1.75 -22.71
N PHE A 131 3.68 -0.53 -23.24
CA PHE A 131 2.83 -0.18 -24.38
C PHE A 131 3.29 -0.85 -25.68
N ILE A 132 4.61 -0.82 -25.96
CA ILE A 132 5.21 -1.40 -27.16
C ILE A 132 5.01 -2.93 -27.15
N PHE A 133 5.38 -3.58 -26.05
CA PHE A 133 5.35 -5.04 -25.90
C PHE A 133 4.02 -5.57 -25.33
N ALA A 134 2.93 -4.80 -25.43
CA ALA A 134 1.64 -5.17 -24.84
C ALA A 134 1.13 -6.52 -25.39
N SER A 135 1.35 -6.79 -26.67
CA SER A 135 0.90 -8.03 -27.32
C SER A 135 1.62 -9.25 -26.75
N GLU A 136 2.93 -9.15 -26.61
CA GLU A 136 3.82 -10.17 -26.07
C GLU A 136 3.52 -10.41 -24.59
N ILE A 137 3.30 -9.35 -23.81
CA ILE A 137 2.92 -9.43 -22.40
C ILE A 137 1.58 -10.16 -22.25
N ILE A 138 0.55 -9.79 -23.02
CA ILE A 138 -0.78 -10.41 -23.00
C ILE A 138 -0.69 -11.90 -23.37
N SER A 139 0.07 -12.21 -24.42
CA SER A 139 0.30 -13.60 -24.88
C SER A 139 1.01 -14.42 -23.81
N PHE A 140 2.06 -13.88 -23.20
CA PHE A 140 2.81 -14.52 -22.13
C PHE A 140 1.95 -14.82 -20.90
N LEU A 141 0.98 -13.95 -20.60
CA LEU A 141 0.03 -14.13 -19.49
C LEU A 141 -1.09 -15.13 -19.81
N GLY A 142 -1.09 -15.76 -20.99
CA GLY A 142 -2.00 -16.85 -21.35
C GLY A 142 -3.38 -16.42 -21.86
N ILE A 143 -3.53 -15.16 -22.31
CA ILE A 143 -4.79 -14.69 -22.90
C ILE A 143 -4.92 -15.26 -24.32
N LYS A 144 -5.97 -16.07 -24.55
CA LYS A 144 -6.24 -16.68 -25.86
C LYS A 144 -6.47 -15.61 -26.95
N PRO A 145 -6.03 -15.85 -28.21
CA PRO A 145 -6.16 -14.91 -29.33
C PRO A 145 -7.57 -14.34 -29.54
N ASP A 146 -8.62 -15.10 -29.23
CA ASP A 146 -10.02 -14.69 -29.40
C ASP A 146 -10.44 -13.53 -28.48
N ILE A 147 -9.69 -13.27 -27.40
CA ILE A 147 -9.85 -12.11 -26.49
C ILE A 147 -9.00 -10.91 -26.98
N VAL A 148 -7.96 -11.17 -27.77
CA VAL A 148 -6.89 -10.23 -28.13
C VAL A 148 -7.34 -9.17 -29.13
N THR A 149 -8.27 -9.47 -30.04
CA THR A 149 -8.66 -8.54 -31.11
C THR A 149 -9.28 -7.23 -30.58
N HIS A 150 -9.93 -7.25 -29.41
CA HIS A 150 -10.48 -6.06 -28.75
C HIS A 150 -9.76 -5.68 -27.44
N GLY A 151 -9.03 -6.62 -26.82
CA GLY A 151 -8.32 -6.39 -25.56
C GLY A 151 -6.93 -5.74 -25.69
N LEU A 152 -6.31 -5.80 -26.86
CA LEU A 152 -4.95 -5.28 -27.06
C LEU A 152 -4.88 -3.75 -26.89
N LEU A 153 -5.80 -3.01 -27.50
CA LEU A 153 -5.81 -1.54 -27.38
C LEU A 153 -6.10 -1.09 -25.95
N PHE A 154 -7.06 -1.75 -25.29
CA PHE A 154 -7.33 -1.56 -23.86
C PHE A 154 -6.04 -1.74 -23.04
N SER A 155 -5.37 -2.87 -23.22
CA SER A 155 -4.16 -3.22 -22.46
C SER A 155 -3.03 -2.24 -22.72
N LYS A 156 -2.82 -1.83 -23.99
CA LYS A 156 -1.85 -0.80 -24.36
C LYS A 156 -2.07 0.49 -23.58
N LEU A 157 -3.29 1.02 -23.56
CA LEU A 157 -3.59 2.27 -22.85
C LEU A 157 -3.40 2.14 -21.33
N VAL A 158 -3.87 1.03 -20.76
CA VAL A 158 -3.73 0.78 -19.32
C VAL A 158 -2.25 0.60 -18.95
N PHE A 159 -1.46 -0.11 -19.76
CA PHE A 159 -0.03 -0.29 -19.57
C PHE A 159 0.76 1.01 -19.71
N LEU A 160 0.42 1.87 -20.66
CA LEU A 160 1.02 3.20 -20.77
C LEU A 160 0.80 4.02 -19.48
N SER A 161 -0.39 3.90 -18.88
CA SER A 161 -0.72 4.61 -17.66
C SER A 161 0.01 4.11 -16.40
N ILE A 162 0.78 3.02 -16.48
CA ILE A 162 1.72 2.61 -15.41
C ILE A 162 2.70 3.76 -15.13
N GLY A 163 3.13 4.49 -16.15
CA GLY A 163 4.00 5.66 -15.96
C GLY A 163 3.39 6.73 -15.06
N LEU A 164 2.07 6.96 -15.18
CA LEU A 164 1.34 7.88 -14.30
C LEU A 164 1.25 7.37 -12.86
N VAL A 165 1.12 6.04 -12.67
CA VAL A 165 1.14 5.44 -11.33
C VAL A 165 2.51 5.60 -10.68
N ILE A 166 3.60 5.41 -11.43
CA ILE A 166 4.98 5.61 -10.96
C ILE A 166 5.17 7.04 -10.45
N LEU A 167 4.78 8.05 -11.25
CA LEU A 167 4.83 9.45 -10.85
C LEU A 167 3.98 9.70 -9.61
N ARG A 168 2.72 9.26 -9.63
CA ARG A 168 1.76 9.51 -8.55
C ARG A 168 2.22 8.96 -7.21
N LEU A 169 2.66 7.70 -7.16
CA LEU A 169 3.12 7.07 -5.92
C LEU A 169 4.44 7.67 -5.42
N SER A 170 5.34 8.05 -6.33
CA SER A 170 6.60 8.72 -5.99
C SER A 170 6.34 10.08 -5.34
N ILE A 171 5.46 10.89 -5.93
CA ILE A 171 5.10 12.22 -5.40
C ILE A 171 4.29 12.10 -4.09
N ASN A 172 3.39 11.11 -3.96
CA ASN A 172 2.73 10.83 -2.68
C ASN A 172 3.74 10.47 -1.58
N GLY A 173 4.85 9.80 -1.94
CA GLY A 173 5.98 9.59 -1.03
C GLY A 173 6.60 10.91 -0.57
N LEU A 174 6.79 11.88 -1.47
CA LEU A 174 7.31 13.22 -1.13
C LEU A 174 6.41 13.94 -0.13
N PHE A 175 5.10 14.02 -0.41
CA PHE A 175 4.13 14.66 0.48
C PHE A 175 4.08 14.00 1.87
N ARG A 176 4.05 12.66 1.91
CA ARG A 176 4.07 11.93 3.19
C ARG A 176 5.36 12.19 3.97
N GLY A 177 6.52 12.16 3.31
CA GLY A 177 7.81 12.46 3.94
C GLY A 177 7.86 13.87 4.52
N ALA A 178 7.30 14.85 3.81
CA ALA A 178 7.22 16.24 4.27
C ALA A 178 6.22 16.45 5.42
N GLY A 179 5.40 15.46 5.75
CA GLY A 179 4.35 15.55 6.76
C GLY A 179 2.99 16.02 6.22
N ASP A 180 2.88 16.26 4.91
CA ASP A 180 1.65 16.72 4.24
C ASP A 180 0.80 15.51 3.77
N ALA A 181 0.48 14.58 4.67
CA ALA A 181 -0.27 13.36 4.34
C ALA A 181 -1.66 13.63 3.73
N ALA A 182 -2.28 14.76 4.06
CA ALA A 182 -3.56 15.18 3.47
C ALA A 182 -3.46 15.45 1.96
N LEU A 183 -2.33 15.98 1.47
CA LEU A 183 -2.13 16.20 0.03
C LEU A 183 -2.00 14.89 -0.75
N ALA A 184 -1.31 13.91 -0.16
CA ALA A 184 -1.23 12.56 -0.72
C ALA A 184 -2.62 11.90 -0.80
N MET A 185 -3.43 12.09 0.24
CA MET A 185 -4.82 11.62 0.29
C MET A 185 -5.69 12.29 -0.77
N GLN A 186 -5.64 13.62 -0.87
CA GLN A 186 -6.43 14.39 -1.83
C GLN A 186 -6.11 13.98 -3.28
N SER A 187 -4.82 13.76 -3.61
CA SER A 187 -4.42 13.26 -4.93
C SER A 187 -4.98 11.86 -5.22
N LEU A 188 -4.93 10.95 -4.24
CA LEU A 188 -5.50 9.61 -4.39
C LEU A 188 -7.02 9.67 -4.57
N TRP A 189 -7.71 10.46 -3.75
CA TRP A 189 -9.15 10.62 -3.82
C TRP A 189 -9.57 11.22 -5.16
N LEU A 190 -8.88 12.26 -5.64
CA LEU A 190 -9.12 12.81 -6.97
C LEU A 190 -8.97 11.73 -8.05
N CYS A 191 -7.92 10.91 -7.99
CA CYS A 191 -7.72 9.79 -8.91
C CYS A 191 -8.91 8.83 -8.86
N HIS A 192 -9.24 8.29 -7.70
CA HIS A 192 -10.21 7.20 -7.60
C HIS A 192 -11.65 7.65 -7.81
N ILE A 193 -12.02 8.81 -7.28
CA ILE A 193 -13.36 9.39 -7.48
C ILE A 193 -13.55 9.71 -8.96
N SER A 194 -12.58 10.40 -9.59
CA SER A 194 -12.69 10.68 -11.03
C SER A 194 -12.71 9.40 -11.86
N SER A 195 -11.92 8.38 -11.50
CA SER A 195 -11.93 7.09 -12.19
C SER A 195 -13.30 6.43 -12.14
N MET A 196 -13.97 6.40 -10.99
CA MET A 196 -15.30 5.82 -10.86
C MET A 196 -16.34 6.61 -11.66
N VAL A 197 -16.32 7.95 -11.55
CA VAL A 197 -17.24 8.83 -12.28
C VAL A 197 -17.04 8.67 -13.79
N PHE A 198 -15.81 8.76 -14.28
CA PHE A 198 -15.49 8.58 -15.70
C PHE A 198 -15.79 7.16 -16.18
N ALA A 199 -15.60 6.13 -15.35
CA ALA A 199 -15.95 4.77 -15.72
C ALA A 199 -17.45 4.66 -15.95
N VAL A 200 -18.30 5.18 -15.06
CA VAL A 200 -19.75 5.16 -15.28
C VAL A 200 -20.13 5.91 -16.56
N ILE A 201 -19.56 7.08 -16.80
CA ILE A 201 -19.84 7.90 -17.99
C ILE A 201 -19.40 7.21 -19.29
N PHE A 202 -18.14 6.77 -19.37
CA PHE A 202 -17.57 6.23 -20.62
C PHE A 202 -17.95 4.78 -20.88
N VAL A 203 -18.18 3.99 -19.84
CA VAL A 203 -18.56 2.57 -20.01
C VAL A 203 -20.00 2.46 -20.48
N PHE A 204 -20.94 3.12 -19.79
CA PHE A 204 -22.37 2.99 -20.07
C PHE A 204 -22.90 4.00 -21.07
N GLY A 205 -22.16 5.10 -21.32
CA GLY A 205 -22.61 6.21 -22.16
C GLY A 205 -23.70 7.02 -21.44
N ILE A 206 -23.42 8.30 -21.19
CA ILE A 206 -24.38 9.20 -20.53
C ILE A 206 -24.49 10.49 -21.35
N GLY A 207 -25.74 10.89 -21.66
CA GLY A 207 -26.02 12.09 -22.44
C GLY A 207 -25.53 11.95 -23.88
N PHE A 208 -24.66 12.87 -24.32
CA PHE A 208 -24.10 12.89 -25.67
C PHE A 208 -22.89 11.95 -25.87
N ILE A 209 -22.41 11.32 -24.79
CA ILE A 209 -21.23 10.46 -24.85
C ILE A 209 -21.69 9.02 -25.14
N PRO A 210 -21.18 8.38 -26.21
CA PRO A 210 -21.55 7.01 -26.54
C PRO A 210 -20.95 6.00 -25.54
N ALA A 211 -21.57 4.82 -25.43
CA ALA A 211 -21.07 3.74 -24.59
C ALA A 211 -19.83 3.10 -25.22
N TYR A 212 -18.65 3.31 -24.61
CA TYR A 212 -17.38 2.75 -25.07
C TYR A 212 -17.05 1.38 -24.47
N GLY A 213 -17.89 0.85 -23.57
CA GLY A 213 -17.71 -0.47 -22.96
C GLY A 213 -16.32 -0.63 -22.33
N LEU A 214 -15.58 -1.67 -22.75
CA LEU A 214 -14.21 -1.94 -22.30
C LEU A 214 -13.26 -0.76 -22.51
N MET A 215 -13.34 -0.07 -23.65
CA MET A 215 -12.47 1.09 -23.91
C MET A 215 -12.81 2.27 -22.98
N GLY A 216 -14.06 2.38 -22.55
CA GLY A 216 -14.48 3.35 -21.55
C GLY A 216 -13.75 3.18 -20.21
N LEU A 217 -13.49 1.93 -19.79
CA LEU A 217 -12.66 1.64 -18.61
C LEU A 217 -11.22 2.11 -18.78
N ALA A 218 -10.63 1.89 -19.95
CA ALA A 218 -9.27 2.36 -20.24
C ALA A 218 -9.20 3.89 -20.15
N TYR A 219 -10.09 4.60 -20.84
CA TYR A 219 -10.12 6.07 -20.83
C TYR A 219 -10.32 6.64 -19.43
N ALA A 220 -11.27 6.08 -18.66
CA ALA A 220 -11.50 6.47 -17.27
C ALA A 220 -10.24 6.30 -16.42
N THR A 221 -9.53 5.18 -16.58
CA THR A 221 -8.30 4.87 -15.85
C THR A 221 -7.15 5.81 -16.21
N VAL A 222 -6.92 6.06 -17.51
CA VAL A 222 -5.83 6.95 -17.95
C VAL A 222 -6.10 8.39 -17.53
N LEU A 223 -7.32 8.89 -17.76
CA LEU A 223 -7.67 10.28 -17.51
C LEU A 223 -7.64 10.61 -16.02
N SER A 224 -8.16 9.71 -15.17
CA SER A 224 -8.14 9.89 -13.72
C SER A 224 -6.72 9.91 -13.14
N ARG A 225 -5.86 8.99 -13.59
CA ARG A 225 -4.43 8.97 -13.21
C ARG A 225 -3.72 10.25 -13.66
N LEU A 226 -4.01 10.73 -14.87
CA LEU A 226 -3.45 11.96 -15.40
C LEU A 226 -3.88 13.18 -14.56
N LEU A 227 -5.17 13.31 -14.26
CA LEU A 227 -5.69 14.39 -13.41
C LEU A 227 -5.03 14.40 -12.03
N ALA A 228 -4.82 13.22 -11.42
CA ALA A 228 -4.16 13.12 -10.12
C ALA A 228 -2.70 13.59 -10.16
N VAL A 229 -1.96 13.23 -11.21
CA VAL A 229 -0.56 13.68 -11.41
C VAL A 229 -0.51 15.18 -11.69
N LEU A 230 -1.39 15.69 -12.55
CA LEU A 230 -1.48 17.12 -12.84
C LEU A 230 -1.79 17.94 -11.57
N TYR A 231 -2.70 17.45 -10.73
CA TYR A 231 -2.99 18.06 -9.43
C TYR A 231 -1.78 18.09 -8.50
N GLN A 232 -1.00 17.00 -8.44
CA GLN A 232 0.23 16.94 -7.64
C GLN A 232 1.26 17.97 -8.12
N PHE A 233 1.48 18.06 -9.44
CA PHE A 233 2.39 19.06 -10.02
C PHE A 233 1.89 20.48 -9.80
N PHE A 234 0.58 20.73 -9.96
CA PHE A 234 -0.01 22.03 -9.66
C PHE A 234 0.28 22.46 -8.22
N ILE A 235 0.11 21.56 -7.24
CA ILE A 235 0.42 21.86 -5.84
C ILE A 235 1.92 22.10 -5.61
N LEU A 236 2.79 21.26 -6.16
CA LEU A 236 4.24 21.42 -6.05
C LEU A 236 4.72 22.76 -6.65
N LEU A 237 4.09 23.21 -7.73
CA LEU A 237 4.40 24.47 -8.40
C LEU A 237 3.72 25.69 -7.76
N SER A 238 2.67 25.50 -6.96
CA SER A 238 1.91 26.60 -6.34
C SER A 238 2.67 27.36 -5.23
N GLY A 239 3.83 26.86 -4.79
CA GLY A 239 4.60 27.44 -3.68
C GLY A 239 3.99 27.22 -2.29
N LYS A 240 2.87 26.50 -2.18
CA LYS A 240 2.17 26.24 -0.90
C LYS A 240 2.77 25.08 -0.10
N THR A 241 3.64 24.28 -0.70
CA THR A 241 4.32 23.15 -0.04
C THR A 241 5.69 23.54 0.48
N SER A 242 6.25 22.75 1.40
CA SER A 242 7.62 22.93 1.89
C SER A 242 8.68 22.47 0.86
N ILE A 243 8.26 21.84 -0.24
CA ILE A 243 9.12 21.30 -1.28
C ILE A 243 9.09 22.25 -2.47
N ASN A 244 10.27 22.73 -2.90
CA ASN A 244 10.40 23.46 -4.15
C ASN A 244 11.06 22.56 -5.20
N ILE A 245 10.37 22.33 -6.32
CA ILE A 245 10.90 21.50 -7.42
C ILE A 245 11.61 22.33 -8.50
N LEU A 246 11.45 23.66 -8.48
CA LEU A 246 12.09 24.62 -9.38
C LEU A 246 13.49 25.01 -8.87
N VAL A 247 14.30 24.01 -8.54
CA VAL A 247 15.70 24.19 -8.15
C VAL A 247 16.61 24.10 -9.37
N LYS A 248 17.73 24.85 -9.34
CA LYS A 248 18.76 24.70 -10.37
C LYS A 248 19.28 23.27 -10.37
N PHE A 249 19.32 22.65 -11.54
CA PHE A 249 19.85 21.29 -11.68
C PHE A 249 21.31 21.26 -11.24
N HIS A 250 21.65 20.35 -10.33
CA HIS A 250 23.02 20.13 -9.87
C HIS A 250 23.28 18.64 -9.76
N TYR A 251 24.16 18.13 -10.62
CA TYR A 251 24.49 16.71 -10.71
C TYR A 251 24.96 16.15 -9.36
N ASP A 252 24.29 15.10 -8.87
CA ASP A 252 24.57 14.44 -7.59
C ASP A 252 24.50 12.92 -7.73
N LEU A 253 25.56 12.34 -8.31
CA LEU A 253 25.63 10.90 -8.45
C LEU A 253 25.51 10.14 -7.11
N PRO A 254 26.13 10.59 -6.00
CA PRO A 254 25.90 9.99 -4.68
C PRO A 254 24.43 9.92 -4.27
N LEU A 255 23.67 11.01 -4.41
CA LEU A 255 22.24 11.04 -4.07
C LEU A 255 21.41 10.15 -5.00
N ILE A 256 21.69 10.16 -6.31
CA ILE A 256 21.02 9.27 -7.27
C ILE A 256 21.24 7.79 -6.91
N LYS A 257 22.50 7.40 -6.65
CA LYS A 257 22.84 6.02 -6.24
C LYS A 257 22.13 5.63 -4.95
N LYS A 258 22.01 6.57 -4.01
CA LYS A 258 21.29 6.37 -2.74
C LYS A 258 19.79 6.15 -2.96
N ILE A 259 19.15 7.00 -3.76
CA ILE A 259 17.73 6.86 -4.11
C ILE A 259 17.49 5.52 -4.79
N LEU A 260 18.32 5.13 -5.76
CA LEU A 260 18.21 3.86 -6.48
C LEU A 260 18.41 2.65 -5.55
N LYS A 261 19.38 2.69 -4.63
CA LYS A 261 19.62 1.60 -3.66
C LYS A 261 18.40 1.41 -2.74
N ILE A 262 17.84 2.49 -2.24
CA ILE A 262 16.63 2.46 -1.40
C ILE A 262 15.43 1.96 -2.21
N THR A 263 15.27 2.47 -3.43
CA THR A 263 14.21 2.07 -4.37
C THR A 263 14.26 0.58 -4.64
N PHE A 264 15.43 0.03 -4.92
CA PHE A 264 15.62 -1.40 -5.14
C PHE A 264 15.23 -2.22 -3.91
N GLY A 265 15.67 -1.82 -2.71
CA GLY A 265 15.27 -2.48 -1.47
C GLY A 265 13.76 -2.50 -1.26
N GLY A 266 13.09 -1.36 -1.50
CA GLY A 266 11.64 -1.23 -1.39
C GLY A 266 10.87 -1.99 -2.47
N LEU A 267 11.39 -2.04 -3.69
CA LEU A 267 10.85 -2.86 -4.79
C LEU A 267 10.87 -4.34 -4.41
N VAL A 268 12.02 -4.86 -3.98
CA VAL A 268 12.15 -6.27 -3.57
C VAL A 268 11.24 -6.55 -2.38
N GLN A 269 11.19 -5.63 -1.41
CA GLN A 269 10.30 -5.76 -0.24
C GLN A 269 8.82 -5.87 -0.63
N TYR A 270 8.39 -5.24 -1.72
CA TYR A 270 7.02 -5.33 -2.22
C TYR A 270 6.75 -6.64 -2.99
N ILE A 271 7.70 -7.10 -3.82
CA ILE A 271 7.54 -8.30 -4.64
C ILE A 271 7.47 -9.57 -3.79
N ILE A 272 8.21 -9.64 -2.67
CA ILE A 272 8.24 -10.81 -1.78
C ILE A 272 6.82 -11.26 -1.36
N PRO A 273 6.01 -10.44 -0.67
CA PRO A 273 4.66 -10.85 -0.28
C PRO A 273 3.74 -11.08 -1.49
N ALA A 274 3.84 -10.26 -2.54
CA ALA A 274 2.99 -10.39 -3.73
C ALA A 274 3.18 -11.74 -4.45
N SER A 275 4.44 -12.15 -4.66
CA SER A 275 4.75 -13.44 -5.28
C SER A 275 4.56 -14.63 -4.33
N SER A 276 4.85 -14.47 -3.03
CA SER A 276 4.54 -15.49 -2.04
C SER A 276 3.05 -15.80 -1.98
N TRP A 277 2.19 -14.80 -2.15
CA TRP A 277 0.75 -14.99 -2.19
C TRP A 277 0.32 -15.87 -3.37
N LEU A 278 0.90 -15.70 -4.56
CA LEU A 278 0.62 -16.56 -5.73
C LEU A 278 1.01 -18.02 -5.47
N ILE A 279 2.16 -18.26 -4.83
CA ILE A 279 2.59 -19.61 -4.46
C ILE A 279 1.64 -20.20 -3.41
N MET A 280 1.24 -19.40 -2.42
CA MET A 280 0.26 -19.83 -1.40
C MET A 280 -1.09 -20.21 -2.02
N VAL A 281 -1.60 -19.40 -2.94
CA VAL A 281 -2.81 -19.70 -3.72
C VAL A 281 -2.68 -21.04 -4.44
N LYS A 282 -1.53 -21.31 -5.07
CA LYS A 282 -1.28 -22.59 -5.73
C LYS A 282 -1.27 -23.77 -4.76
N ILE A 283 -0.67 -23.62 -3.57
CA ILE A 283 -0.70 -24.66 -2.52
C ILE A 283 -2.13 -24.90 -2.05
N ILE A 284 -2.90 -23.84 -1.78
CA ILE A 284 -4.29 -23.98 -1.31
C ILE A 284 -5.18 -24.60 -2.38
N ALA A 285 -4.95 -24.28 -3.66
CA ALA A 285 -5.70 -24.83 -4.78
C ALA A 285 -5.60 -26.37 -4.88
N THR A 286 -4.57 -27.01 -4.32
CA THR A 286 -4.49 -28.49 -4.30
C THR A 286 -5.55 -29.13 -3.42
N PHE A 287 -6.16 -28.37 -2.51
CA PHE A 287 -7.24 -28.82 -1.62
C PHE A 287 -8.65 -28.53 -2.18
N GLY A 288 -8.75 -28.10 -3.45
CA GLY A 288 -10.00 -27.88 -4.14
C GLY A 288 -10.41 -26.40 -4.28
N THR A 289 -11.35 -26.15 -5.18
CA THR A 289 -11.83 -24.80 -5.53
C THR A 289 -12.58 -24.13 -4.36
N THR A 290 -13.35 -24.89 -3.58
CA THR A 290 -14.05 -24.41 -2.38
C THR A 290 -13.07 -23.91 -1.30
N ALA A 291 -11.97 -24.63 -1.08
CA ALA A 291 -10.89 -24.22 -0.16
C ALA A 291 -10.26 -22.89 -0.57
N LEU A 292 -9.93 -22.77 -1.86
CA LEU A 292 -9.35 -21.56 -2.43
C LEU A 292 -10.32 -20.38 -2.34
N ALA A 293 -11.61 -20.58 -2.66
CA ALA A 293 -12.63 -19.54 -2.57
C ALA A 293 -12.78 -19.04 -1.13
N GLY A 294 -12.82 -19.96 -0.16
CA GLY A 294 -12.90 -19.62 1.26
C GLY A 294 -11.71 -18.78 1.72
N TYR A 295 -10.49 -19.18 1.33
CA TYR A 295 -9.28 -18.42 1.62
C TYR A 295 -9.29 -17.01 1.00
N ILE A 296 -9.66 -16.86 -0.27
CA ILE A 296 -9.69 -15.57 -0.96
C ILE A 296 -10.70 -14.62 -0.30
N ILE A 297 -11.91 -15.10 0.00
CA ILE A 297 -12.94 -14.33 0.70
C ILE A 297 -12.42 -13.88 2.07
N ALA A 298 -11.82 -14.79 2.82
CA ALA A 298 -11.30 -14.51 4.14
C ALA A 298 -10.15 -13.50 4.14
N GLN A 299 -9.22 -13.63 3.18
CA GLN A 299 -8.15 -12.65 2.95
C GLN A 299 -8.73 -11.27 2.65
N ARG A 300 -9.77 -11.17 1.81
CA ARG A 300 -10.41 -9.90 1.50
C ARG A 300 -11.03 -9.27 2.76
N ILE A 301 -11.79 -10.04 3.53
CA ILE A 301 -12.43 -9.59 4.79
C ILE A 301 -11.36 -9.12 5.79
N ALA A 302 -10.33 -9.94 6.00
CA ALA A 302 -9.22 -9.63 6.91
C ALA A 302 -8.43 -8.40 6.49
N SER A 303 -8.17 -8.23 5.19
CA SER A 303 -7.38 -7.11 4.66
C SER A 303 -8.03 -5.76 4.98
N VAL A 304 -9.34 -5.63 4.82
CA VAL A 304 -10.09 -4.40 5.13
C VAL A 304 -9.96 -4.03 6.61
N ALA A 305 -10.04 -5.02 7.50
CA ALA A 305 -9.94 -4.82 8.93
C ALA A 305 -8.52 -4.44 9.40
N THR A 306 -7.49 -4.66 8.58
CA THR A 306 -6.11 -4.27 8.91
C THR A 306 -5.69 -2.94 8.28
N MET A 307 -6.49 -2.34 7.39
CA MET A 307 -6.16 -1.07 6.73
C MET A 307 -5.82 0.07 7.71
N PRO A 308 -6.57 0.29 8.81
CA PRO A 308 -6.20 1.33 9.76
C PRO A 308 -4.83 1.10 10.40
N ALA A 309 -4.46 -0.16 10.60
CA ALA A 309 -3.17 -0.53 11.16
C ALA A 309 -2.00 -0.19 10.23
N TRP A 310 -2.17 -0.39 8.92
CA TRP A 310 -1.22 0.04 7.90
C TRP A 310 -1.03 1.57 7.89
N GLY A 311 -2.12 2.33 8.02
CA GLY A 311 -2.05 3.80 8.08
C GLY A 311 -1.28 4.31 9.31
N ILE A 312 -1.51 3.71 10.49
CA ILE A 312 -0.76 4.03 11.72
C ILE A 312 0.72 3.67 11.56
N GLY A 313 1.04 2.52 10.97
CA GLY A 313 2.42 2.12 10.69
C GLY A 313 3.14 3.10 9.75
N ASN A 314 2.49 3.52 8.67
CA ASN A 314 3.04 4.50 7.73
C ASN A 314 3.30 5.86 8.42
N ALA A 315 2.37 6.32 9.26
CA ALA A 315 2.52 7.53 10.04
C ALA A 315 3.73 7.45 10.99
N ALA A 316 3.89 6.32 11.69
CA ALA A 316 5.02 6.09 12.58
C ALA A 316 6.37 6.09 11.82
N GLY A 317 6.39 5.57 10.59
CA GLY A 317 7.56 5.66 9.71
C GLY A 317 7.97 7.10 9.44
N VAL A 318 7.05 7.95 8.98
CA VAL A 318 7.33 9.38 8.73
C VAL A 318 7.84 10.08 9.98
N LEU A 319 7.17 9.88 11.13
CA LEU A 319 7.60 10.49 12.38
C LEU A 319 8.97 10.01 12.84
N THR A 320 9.27 8.72 12.65
CA THR A 320 10.61 8.17 12.96
C THR A 320 11.66 8.86 12.10
N GLY A 321 11.44 8.95 10.78
CA GLY A 321 12.36 9.62 9.86
C GLY A 321 12.60 11.08 10.22
N GLN A 322 11.55 11.85 10.51
CA GLN A 322 11.67 13.25 10.90
C GLN A 322 12.34 13.45 12.26
N ASN A 323 12.01 12.64 13.27
CA ASN A 323 12.66 12.76 14.59
C ASN A 323 14.14 12.36 14.54
N LEU A 324 14.52 11.37 13.73
CA LEU A 324 15.92 11.05 13.51
C LEU A 324 16.65 12.15 12.73
N GLY A 325 15.98 12.84 11.80
CA GLY A 325 16.53 14.03 11.12
C GLY A 325 16.73 15.22 12.05
N ALA A 326 15.80 15.40 13.00
CA ALA A 326 15.91 16.42 14.04
C ALA A 326 16.95 16.11 15.13
N GLY A 327 17.73 15.03 14.99
CA GLY A 327 18.72 14.60 15.98
C GLY A 327 18.11 14.05 17.28
N ASN A 328 16.85 13.59 17.25
CA ASN A 328 16.12 13.11 18.43
C ASN A 328 15.74 11.62 18.32
N PRO A 329 16.71 10.69 18.36
CA PRO A 329 16.46 9.26 18.24
C PRO A 329 15.62 8.68 19.39
N ASP A 330 15.68 9.28 20.59
CA ASP A 330 14.87 8.85 21.73
C ASP A 330 13.39 9.13 21.52
N ARG A 331 13.06 10.30 20.95
CA ARG A 331 11.68 10.62 20.56
C ARG A 331 11.21 9.76 19.39
N ALA A 332 12.10 9.44 18.44
CA ALA A 332 11.79 8.50 17.37
C ALA A 332 11.39 7.13 17.95
N GLU A 333 12.16 6.59 18.89
CA GLU A 333 11.84 5.33 19.56
C GLU A 333 10.54 5.40 20.36
N LYS A 334 10.34 6.45 21.17
CA LYS A 334 9.08 6.66 21.90
C LYS A 334 7.87 6.70 20.96
N THR A 335 8.04 7.27 19.77
CA THR A 335 6.98 7.30 18.75
C THR A 335 6.64 5.90 18.25
N VAL A 336 7.64 5.06 17.98
CA VAL A 336 7.43 3.67 17.54
C VAL A 336 6.71 2.87 18.61
N TRP A 337 7.14 2.93 19.87
CA TRP A 337 6.46 2.23 20.96
C TRP A 337 5.03 2.72 21.17
N ARG A 338 4.81 4.03 21.09
CA ARG A 338 3.47 4.60 21.26
C ARG A 338 2.53 4.24 20.10
N ALA A 339 2.99 4.38 18.87
CA ALA A 339 2.23 3.99 17.68
C ALA A 339 1.97 2.48 17.67
N GLY A 340 2.96 1.67 18.04
CA GLY A 340 2.84 0.23 18.21
C GLY A 340 1.78 -0.16 19.24
N GLY A 341 1.76 0.51 20.40
CA GLY A 341 0.72 0.28 21.42
C GLY A 341 -0.69 0.67 20.94
N ILE A 342 -0.84 1.80 20.25
CA ILE A 342 -2.13 2.22 19.65
C ILE A 342 -2.57 1.19 18.61
N ASN A 343 -1.64 0.78 17.75
CA ASN A 343 -1.91 -0.15 16.67
C ASN A 343 -2.29 -1.55 17.18
N MET A 344 -1.54 -2.06 18.17
CA MET A 344 -1.84 -3.31 18.86
C MET A 344 -3.21 -3.26 19.53
N THR A 345 -3.53 -2.17 20.24
CA THR A 345 -4.84 -2.01 20.90
C THR A 345 -5.97 -2.10 19.88
N TYR A 346 -5.84 -1.41 18.73
CA TYR A 346 -6.79 -1.50 17.63
C TYR A 346 -6.92 -2.94 17.10
N LEU A 347 -5.79 -3.58 16.79
CA LEU A 347 -5.77 -4.93 16.23
C LEU A 347 -6.28 -6.00 17.18
N VAL A 348 -6.07 -5.86 18.49
CA VAL A 348 -6.66 -6.73 19.51
C VAL A 348 -8.18 -6.55 19.54
N ALA A 349 -8.68 -5.32 19.46
CA ALA A 349 -10.13 -5.09 19.38
C ALA A 349 -10.73 -5.73 18.12
N VAL A 350 -10.04 -5.61 16.97
CA VAL A 350 -10.42 -6.27 15.73
C VAL A 350 -10.36 -7.80 15.86
N ALA A 351 -9.35 -8.34 16.54
CA ALA A 351 -9.24 -9.78 16.77
C ALA A 351 -10.40 -10.31 17.63
N LEU A 352 -10.73 -9.63 18.73
CA LEU A 352 -11.88 -9.97 19.56
C LEU A 352 -13.19 -9.90 18.77
N PHE A 353 -13.36 -8.87 17.94
CA PHE A 353 -14.50 -8.78 17.03
C PHE A 353 -14.56 -10.00 16.11
N TRP A 354 -13.44 -10.41 15.52
CA TRP A 354 -13.40 -11.56 14.63
C TRP A 354 -13.72 -12.88 15.31
N GLN A 355 -13.26 -13.11 16.54
CA GLN A 355 -13.58 -14.33 17.28
C GLN A 355 -15.09 -14.47 17.58
N LEU A 356 -15.82 -13.35 17.63
CA LEU A 356 -17.26 -13.34 17.94
C LEU A 356 -18.15 -13.22 16.69
N ALA A 357 -17.69 -12.52 15.66
CA ALA A 357 -18.51 -12.09 14.54
C ALA A 357 -18.09 -12.67 13.18
N ALA A 358 -16.99 -13.44 13.07
CA ALA A 358 -16.50 -13.93 11.77
C ALA A 358 -17.57 -14.72 11.00
N GLU A 359 -18.30 -15.61 11.67
CA GLU A 359 -19.37 -16.42 11.03
C GLU A 359 -20.49 -15.54 10.45
N HIS A 360 -20.97 -14.57 11.23
CA HIS A 360 -21.98 -13.62 10.77
C HIS A 360 -21.49 -12.80 9.58
N VAL A 361 -20.25 -12.32 9.62
CA VAL A 361 -19.70 -11.52 8.52
C VAL A 361 -19.50 -12.36 7.26
N VAL A 362 -18.94 -13.57 7.38
CA VAL A 362 -18.64 -14.45 6.24
C VAL A 362 -19.93 -14.86 5.50
N THR A 363 -21.02 -15.10 6.22
CA THR A 363 -22.31 -15.49 5.61
C THR A 363 -22.99 -14.38 4.81
N PHE A 364 -22.51 -13.12 4.89
CA PHE A 364 -22.88 -12.07 3.94
C PHE A 364 -22.18 -12.21 2.59
N PHE A 365 -20.99 -12.83 2.55
CA PHE A 365 -20.19 -12.97 1.33
C PHE A 365 -20.45 -14.29 0.60
N THR A 366 -20.79 -15.35 1.31
CA THR A 366 -21.09 -16.66 0.71
C THR A 366 -22.19 -17.37 1.48
N LYS A 367 -23.04 -18.09 0.74
CA LYS A 367 -24.05 -19.01 1.29
C LYS A 367 -23.62 -20.47 1.22
N GLU A 368 -22.51 -20.77 0.55
CA GLU A 368 -21.95 -22.12 0.47
C GLU A 368 -21.27 -22.48 1.79
N SER A 369 -21.81 -23.48 2.50
CA SER A 369 -21.41 -23.84 3.87
C SER A 369 -19.92 -24.18 3.98
N GLU A 370 -19.38 -24.93 3.03
CA GLU A 370 -17.98 -25.35 3.05
C GLU A 370 -17.02 -24.17 2.80
N VAL A 371 -17.35 -23.28 1.85
CA VAL A 371 -16.57 -22.04 1.62
C VAL A 371 -16.60 -21.16 2.87
N ALA A 372 -17.78 -21.00 3.48
CA ALA A 372 -17.94 -20.24 4.70
C ALA A 372 -17.10 -20.81 5.85
N ARG A 373 -17.12 -22.14 6.04
CA ARG A 373 -16.33 -22.83 7.07
C ARG A 373 -14.84 -22.53 6.94
N TYR A 374 -14.28 -22.64 5.74
CA TYR A 374 -12.86 -22.33 5.51
C TYR A 374 -12.54 -20.86 5.72
N ALA A 375 -13.44 -19.96 5.33
CA ALA A 375 -13.24 -18.54 5.53
C ALA A 375 -13.25 -18.14 7.01
N VAL A 376 -14.22 -18.65 7.78
CA VAL A 376 -14.31 -18.44 9.23
C VAL A 376 -13.07 -18.99 9.93
N GLN A 377 -12.66 -20.20 9.57
CA GLN A 377 -11.47 -20.83 10.16
C GLN A 377 -10.21 -19.99 9.91
N TYR A 378 -10.01 -19.49 8.70
CA TYR A 378 -8.89 -18.60 8.41
C TYR A 378 -8.93 -17.33 9.27
N ILE A 379 -10.08 -16.66 9.34
CA ILE A 379 -10.25 -15.41 10.10
C ILE A 379 -9.96 -15.64 11.59
N HIS A 380 -10.46 -16.72 12.17
CA HIS A 380 -10.18 -17.06 13.57
C HIS A 380 -8.69 -17.30 13.81
N VAL A 381 -8.02 -18.04 12.93
CA VAL A 381 -6.59 -18.35 13.11
C VAL A 381 -5.71 -17.11 12.88
N VAL A 382 -5.92 -16.36 11.79
CA VAL A 382 -5.09 -15.20 11.46
C VAL A 382 -5.26 -14.05 12.46
N SER A 383 -6.47 -13.87 13.00
CA SER A 383 -6.73 -12.82 13.98
C SER A 383 -6.02 -13.05 15.32
N MET A 384 -5.63 -14.28 15.65
CA MET A 384 -4.77 -14.54 16.82
C MET A 384 -3.38 -13.91 16.67
N ALA A 385 -2.86 -13.79 15.44
CA ALA A 385 -1.58 -13.15 15.17
C ALA A 385 -1.63 -11.60 15.27
N TYR A 386 -2.82 -11.00 15.30
CA TYR A 386 -3.01 -9.54 15.24
C TYR A 386 -2.35 -8.79 16.41
N LEU A 387 -2.24 -9.44 17.57
CA LEU A 387 -1.51 -8.91 18.73
C LEU A 387 -0.06 -8.56 18.37
N LEU A 388 0.63 -9.45 17.65
CA LEU A 388 2.04 -9.29 17.27
C LEU A 388 2.21 -8.45 16.01
N LEU A 389 1.23 -8.48 15.10
CA LEU A 389 1.23 -7.66 13.89
C LEU A 389 1.22 -6.17 14.20
N GLY A 390 0.57 -5.75 15.29
CA GLY A 390 0.48 -4.34 15.68
C GLY A 390 1.84 -3.65 15.81
N PHE A 391 2.79 -4.31 16.48
CA PHE A 391 4.16 -3.81 16.59
C PHE A 391 4.96 -4.03 15.31
N THR A 392 4.81 -5.19 14.67
CA THR A 392 5.56 -5.57 13.46
C THR A 392 5.33 -4.59 12.30
N MET A 393 4.08 -4.20 12.06
CA MET A 393 3.73 -3.21 11.04
C MET A 393 4.35 -1.83 11.34
N VAL A 394 4.40 -1.43 12.60
CA VAL A 394 4.95 -0.12 12.98
C VAL A 394 6.49 -0.13 12.93
N ILE A 395 7.12 -1.18 13.47
CA ILE A 395 8.58 -1.33 13.50
C ILE A 395 9.16 -1.43 12.09
N SER A 396 8.57 -2.24 11.21
CA SER A 396 9.04 -2.37 9.82
C SER A 396 9.03 -1.02 9.08
N ARG A 397 7.98 -0.21 9.26
CA ARG A 397 7.90 1.14 8.66
C ARG A 397 8.88 2.12 9.28
N ALA A 398 9.12 2.04 10.59
CA ALA A 398 10.12 2.82 11.28
C ALA A 398 11.55 2.48 10.83
N LEU A 399 11.87 1.19 10.68
CA LEU A 399 13.17 0.73 10.17
C LEU A 399 13.39 1.17 8.72
N ASN A 400 12.36 1.10 7.88
CA ASN A 400 12.44 1.64 6.51
C ASN A 400 12.75 3.14 6.52
N ALA A 401 12.04 3.93 7.33
CA ALA A 401 12.26 5.36 7.46
C ALA A 401 13.60 5.73 8.12
N ALA A 402 14.17 4.83 8.92
CA ALA A 402 15.53 4.96 9.43
C ALA A 402 16.61 4.71 8.36
N GLY A 403 16.23 4.19 7.19
CA GLY A 403 17.13 3.83 6.09
C GLY A 403 17.53 2.35 6.08
N ASN A 404 16.99 1.54 6.98
CA ASN A 404 17.36 0.13 7.15
C ASN A 404 16.51 -0.84 6.30
N ILE A 405 16.26 -0.47 5.04
CA ILE A 405 15.29 -1.16 4.19
C ILE A 405 15.71 -2.58 3.88
N MET A 406 17.00 -2.81 3.58
CA MET A 406 17.47 -4.15 3.23
C MET A 406 17.33 -5.16 4.35
N GLN A 407 17.43 -4.73 5.62
CA GLN A 407 17.20 -5.62 6.75
C GLN A 407 15.73 -6.01 6.85
N VAL A 408 14.80 -5.08 6.61
CA VAL A 408 13.36 -5.38 6.53
C VAL A 408 13.06 -6.32 5.37
N THR A 409 13.65 -6.09 4.19
CA THR A 409 13.53 -6.97 3.02
C THR A 409 14.02 -8.39 3.32
N LEU A 410 15.17 -8.54 3.99
CA LEU A 410 15.71 -9.86 4.38
C LEU A 410 14.76 -10.59 5.33
N LEU A 411 14.20 -9.90 6.32
CA LEU A 411 13.24 -10.52 7.24
C LEU A 411 11.96 -10.98 6.54
N TYR A 412 11.46 -10.20 5.57
CA TYR A 412 10.32 -10.63 4.75
C TYR A 412 10.69 -11.86 3.90
N MET A 413 11.89 -11.91 3.33
CA MET A 413 12.34 -13.08 2.57
C MET A 413 12.40 -14.34 3.44
N ILE A 414 12.94 -14.23 4.66
CA ILE A 414 12.98 -15.33 5.62
C ILE A 414 11.56 -15.77 5.99
N MET A 415 10.69 -14.82 6.37
CA MET A 415 9.32 -15.12 6.76
C MET A 415 8.55 -15.83 5.64
N PHE A 416 8.50 -15.25 4.44
CA PHE A 416 7.65 -15.76 3.36
C PHE A 416 8.25 -17.02 2.72
N TYR A 417 9.51 -17.02 2.32
CA TYR A 417 10.08 -18.13 1.54
C TYR A 417 10.77 -19.21 2.37
N VAL A 418 11.40 -18.87 3.49
CA VAL A 418 12.16 -19.84 4.29
C VAL A 418 11.25 -20.54 5.30
N ILE A 419 10.26 -19.82 5.83
CA ILE A 419 9.39 -20.34 6.89
C ILE A 419 7.99 -20.63 6.37
N GLN A 420 7.25 -19.61 5.94
CA GLN A 420 5.81 -19.72 5.69
C GLN A 420 5.48 -20.73 4.59
N LEU A 421 6.08 -20.60 3.40
CA LEU A 421 5.78 -21.49 2.27
C LEU A 421 6.22 -22.94 2.51
N PRO A 422 7.45 -23.23 2.98
CA PRO A 422 7.85 -24.60 3.31
C PRO A 422 7.00 -25.20 4.43
N LEU A 423 6.71 -24.43 5.49
CA LEU A 423 5.89 -24.91 6.59
C LEU A 423 4.44 -25.16 6.17
N ALA A 424 3.87 -24.32 5.32
CA ALA A 424 2.52 -24.52 4.76
C ALA A 424 2.46 -25.80 3.91
N TYR A 425 3.50 -26.07 3.09
CA TYR A 425 3.59 -27.29 2.32
C TYR A 425 3.77 -28.53 3.22
N LEU A 426 4.67 -28.46 4.21
CA LEU A 426 4.93 -29.58 5.12
C LEU A 426 3.71 -29.91 5.98
N LEU A 427 3.13 -28.93 6.68
CA LEU A 427 1.99 -29.17 7.55
C LEU A 427 0.73 -29.48 6.74
N GLY A 428 0.43 -28.69 5.71
CA GLY A 428 -0.80 -28.84 4.94
C GLY A 428 -0.80 -30.06 4.02
N VAL A 429 0.26 -30.22 3.22
CA VAL A 429 0.32 -31.26 2.17
C VAL A 429 0.97 -32.54 2.70
N ARG A 430 2.16 -32.46 3.31
CA ARG A 430 2.94 -33.68 3.67
C ARG A 430 2.44 -34.40 4.91
N PHE A 431 2.01 -33.66 5.93
CA PHE A 431 1.47 -34.20 7.18
C PHE A 431 -0.06 -34.28 7.19
N HIS A 432 -0.71 -33.91 6.09
CA HIS A 432 -2.16 -34.03 5.92
C HIS A 432 -2.98 -33.25 6.96
N TRP A 433 -2.46 -32.12 7.47
CA TRP A 433 -3.26 -31.21 8.31
C TRP A 433 -4.12 -30.25 7.48
N GLU A 434 -4.06 -30.37 6.14
CA GLU A 434 -4.85 -29.60 5.18
C GLU A 434 -4.75 -28.10 5.45
N LEU A 435 -5.86 -27.37 5.34
CA LEU A 435 -5.93 -25.93 5.59
C LEU A 435 -5.56 -25.54 7.02
N LYS A 436 -5.77 -26.42 8.01
CA LYS A 436 -5.33 -26.14 9.39
C LYS A 436 -3.81 -25.96 9.42
N GLY A 437 -3.09 -26.87 8.78
CA GLY A 437 -1.64 -26.81 8.66
C GLY A 437 -1.16 -25.54 7.96
N ILE A 438 -1.83 -25.14 6.88
CA ILE A 438 -1.52 -23.89 6.16
C ILE A 438 -1.73 -22.67 7.06
N PHE A 439 -2.85 -22.59 7.77
CA PHE A 439 -3.15 -21.43 8.61
C PHE A 439 -2.21 -21.36 9.83
N THR A 440 -1.86 -22.52 10.41
CA THR A 440 -0.82 -22.60 11.45
C THR A 440 0.52 -22.11 10.94
N ALA A 441 0.90 -22.45 9.69
CA ALA A 441 2.15 -21.99 9.10
C ALA A 441 2.19 -20.46 8.94
N ILE A 442 1.07 -19.85 8.52
CA ILE A 442 0.92 -18.38 8.41
C ILE A 442 1.10 -17.72 9.78
N VAL A 443 0.40 -18.18 10.81
CA VAL A 443 0.51 -17.59 12.15
C VAL A 443 1.92 -17.79 12.73
N SER A 444 2.51 -18.96 12.52
CA SER A 444 3.86 -19.26 13.01
C SER A 444 4.91 -18.37 12.35
N SER A 445 4.82 -18.12 11.04
CA SER A 445 5.76 -17.24 10.34
C SER A 445 5.63 -15.79 10.81
N GLU A 446 4.41 -15.32 11.07
CA GLU A 446 4.16 -13.97 11.63
C GLU A 446 4.73 -13.82 13.05
N ILE A 447 4.60 -14.85 13.90
CA ILE A 447 5.21 -14.84 15.24
C ILE A 447 6.73 -14.71 15.14
N VAL A 448 7.37 -15.51 14.27
CA VAL A 448 8.82 -15.45 14.07
C VAL A 448 9.24 -14.07 13.57
N LEU A 449 8.52 -13.52 12.58
CA LEU A 449 8.80 -12.19 12.05
C LEU A 449 8.70 -11.11 13.13
N ALA A 450 7.66 -11.16 13.96
CA ALA A 450 7.46 -10.22 15.06
C ALA A 450 8.60 -10.26 16.08
N VAL A 451 9.04 -11.45 16.47
CA VAL A 451 10.18 -11.63 17.38
C VAL A 451 11.45 -11.05 16.77
N LEU A 452 11.74 -11.35 15.50
CA LEU A 452 12.93 -10.85 14.81
C LEU A 452 12.93 -9.32 14.70
N PHE A 453 11.78 -8.69 14.37
CA PHE A 453 11.67 -7.24 14.35
C PHE A 453 11.88 -6.62 15.72
N LEU A 454 11.29 -7.18 16.78
CA LEU A 454 11.48 -6.69 18.14
C LEU A 454 12.94 -6.77 18.57
N MET A 455 13.63 -7.87 18.27
CA MET A 455 15.07 -8.03 18.55
C MET A 455 15.91 -6.97 17.82
N ILE A 456 15.67 -6.78 16.52
CA ILE A 456 16.40 -5.82 15.70
C ILE A 456 16.14 -4.39 16.15
N PHE A 457 14.88 -4.08 16.48
CA PHE A 457 14.50 -2.76 16.95
C PHE A 457 15.14 -2.43 18.29
N LYS A 458 15.14 -3.37 19.24
CA LYS A 458 15.78 -3.22 20.55
C LYS A 458 17.30 -3.08 20.48
N ASN A 459 17.96 -3.64 19.47
CA ASN A 459 19.40 -3.48 19.26
C ASN A 459 19.80 -2.03 18.97
N GLY A 460 18.86 -1.16 18.57
CA GLY A 460 19.08 0.28 18.49
C GLY A 460 19.99 0.76 17.35
N LYS A 461 20.68 -0.13 16.61
CA LYS A 461 21.56 0.21 15.47
C LYS A 461 20.88 1.09 14.41
N TRP A 462 19.55 0.99 14.27
CA TRP A 462 18.76 1.80 13.35
C TRP A 462 18.78 3.30 13.69
N LYS A 463 19.01 3.65 14.97
CA LYS A 463 19.04 5.05 15.44
C LYS A 463 20.22 5.83 14.88
N THR A 464 21.31 5.17 14.53
CA THR A 464 22.58 5.80 14.12
C THR A 464 22.80 5.79 12.61
N ILE A 465 21.86 5.25 11.83
CA ILE A 465 21.99 5.17 10.37
C ILE A 465 21.90 6.57 9.76
N LYS A 466 22.89 6.92 8.93
CA LYS A 466 22.94 8.18 8.17
C LYS A 466 22.42 7.97 6.75
N ILE A 467 21.43 8.75 6.36
CA ILE A 467 20.79 8.74 5.03
C ILE A 467 20.62 10.15 4.45
#